data_AF-A0A2L2Y8I2-F1
#
_entry.id   AF-A0A2L2Y8I2-F1
#
_cell.length_a   1.000
_cell.length_b   1.000
_cell.length_c   1.000
_cell.angle_alpha   90.00
_cell.angle_beta   90.00
_cell.angle_gamma   90.00
#
_symmetry.space_group_name_H-M   'P 1'
#
loop_
_entity.id
_entity.type
_entity.pdbx_description
1 polymer ?
#
loop_
_entity_poly.entity_id
_entity_poly.type
_entity_poly.pdbx_seq_one_letter_code
_entity_poly.pdbx_strand_id
1 'polypeptide(L)'
;ITVRLKPPPWCHRWEIKNMKGIENVKEHVSQKAIAHARTLEQPFEAYDLMKEYRRCIPEEDQKEIWEEVESHRKQFPVKKQAWKRTLQRAKPKRTL
;
A
#
# COMPACT_ATOMS: atom_id res chain seq x y z
N ILE A 1 -12.25 -7.94 -5.54
CA ILE A 1 -11.18 -8.95 -5.72
C ILE A 1 -10.79 -9.42 -4.34
N THR A 2 -10.84 -10.72 -4.09
CA THR A 2 -10.52 -11.37 -2.82
C THR A 2 -9.40 -12.38 -3.06
N VAL A 3 -8.50 -12.53 -2.08
CA VAL A 3 -7.32 -13.40 -2.21
C VAL A 3 -7.43 -14.57 -1.24
N ARG A 4 -7.13 -15.77 -1.75
CA ARG A 4 -7.01 -16.99 -0.94
C ARG A 4 -5.55 -17.22 -0.56
N LEU A 5 -5.30 -17.40 0.73
CA LEU A 5 -3.99 -17.74 1.28
C LEU A 5 -3.65 -19.21 1.07
N LYS A 6 -2.36 -19.52 0.97
CA LYS A 6 -1.86 -20.89 1.12
C LYS A 6 -2.00 -21.33 2.59
N PRO A 7 -1.93 -22.62 2.92
CA PRO A 7 -1.78 -23.05 4.31
C PRO A 7 -0.51 -22.45 4.97
N PRO A 8 -0.46 -22.39 6.31
CA PRO A 8 0.67 -21.85 7.06
C PRO A 8 1.98 -22.64 6.83
N PRO A 9 3.16 -22.03 7.09
CA PRO A 9 3.39 -20.76 7.79
C PRO A 9 3.36 -19.51 6.88
N TRP A 10 2.84 -18.40 7.40
CA TRP A 10 2.85 -17.08 6.73
C TRP A 10 3.86 -16.13 7.37
N CYS A 11 4.22 -15.07 6.66
CA CYS A 11 5.08 -14.02 7.21
C CYS A 11 4.44 -13.30 8.40
N HIS A 12 3.11 -13.15 8.40
CA HIS A 12 2.37 -12.39 9.41
C HIS A 12 1.12 -13.14 9.86
N ARG A 13 0.67 -12.82 11.08
CA ARG A 13 -0.56 -13.33 11.69
C ARG A 13 -1.78 -12.59 11.15
N TRP A 14 -2.24 -13.01 9.99
CA TRP A 14 -3.35 -12.39 9.28
C TRP A 14 -4.69 -12.52 9.98
N GLU A 15 -4.83 -13.48 10.91
CA GLU A 15 -6.02 -13.65 11.74
C GLU A 15 -6.30 -12.47 12.68
N ILE A 16 -5.26 -11.68 13.00
CA ILE A 16 -5.37 -10.53 13.91
C ILE A 16 -5.70 -9.25 13.12
N LYS A 17 -5.27 -9.14 11.86
CA LYS A 17 -5.24 -7.87 11.11
C LYS A 17 -6.59 -7.41 10.52
N ASN A 18 -7.71 -8.06 10.86
CA ASN A 18 -9.09 -7.76 10.41
C ASN A 18 -9.20 -7.24 8.95
N MET A 19 -8.49 -7.87 8.01
CA MET A 19 -8.48 -7.42 6.62
C MET A 19 -9.66 -8.00 5.85
N LYS A 20 -10.43 -7.15 5.18
CA LYS A 20 -11.63 -7.55 4.40
C LYS A 20 -11.30 -8.26 3.08
N GLY A 21 -10.04 -8.26 2.64
CA GLY A 21 -9.61 -8.79 1.35
C GLY A 21 -9.20 -10.27 1.33
N ILE A 22 -9.22 -10.96 2.48
CA ILE A 22 -8.78 -12.36 2.59
C ILE A 22 -9.96 -13.24 3.00
N GLU A 23 -10.22 -14.32 2.26
CA GLU A 23 -11.39 -15.18 2.49
C GLU A 23 -11.12 -16.29 3.52
N ASN A 24 -10.02 -17.02 3.39
CA ASN A 24 -9.82 -18.34 4.00
C ASN A 24 -8.98 -18.33 5.30
N VAL A 25 -8.73 -17.18 5.92
CA VAL A 25 -7.88 -17.11 7.13
C VAL A 25 -8.44 -17.99 8.26
N LYS A 26 -9.77 -18.01 8.43
CA LYS A 26 -10.44 -18.76 9.50
C LYS A 26 -10.39 -20.28 9.31
N GLU A 27 -10.17 -20.75 8.09
CA GLU A 27 -10.10 -22.19 7.78
C GLU A 27 -8.75 -22.79 8.21
N HIS A 28 -7.68 -21.99 8.11
CA HIS A 28 -6.32 -22.43 8.40
C HIS A 28 -5.88 -22.21 9.86
N VAL A 29 -6.73 -21.61 10.70
CA VAL A 29 -6.39 -21.16 12.05
C VAL A 29 -7.26 -21.85 13.09
N SER A 30 -6.66 -22.21 14.23
CA SER A 30 -7.39 -22.86 15.32
C SER A 30 -8.39 -21.92 16.00
N GLN A 31 -9.45 -22.48 16.58
CA GLN A 31 -10.45 -21.71 17.33
C GLN A 31 -9.83 -20.90 18.48
N LYS A 32 -8.78 -21.44 19.13
CA LYS A 32 -8.04 -20.72 20.19
C LYS A 32 -7.38 -19.44 19.66
N ALA A 33 -6.77 -19.51 18.48
CA ALA A 33 -6.14 -18.35 17.86
C ALA A 33 -7.17 -17.32 17.39
N ILE A 34 -8.35 -17.75 16.92
CA ILE A 34 -9.46 -16.86 16.60
C ILE A 34 -9.97 -16.13 17.86
N ALA A 35 -10.14 -16.85 18.97
CA ALA A 35 -10.55 -16.25 20.24
C ALA A 35 -9.53 -15.20 20.73
N HIS A 36 -8.24 -15.51 20.65
CA HIS A 36 -7.17 -14.57 20.97
C HIS A 36 -7.14 -13.35 20.04
N ALA A 37 -7.45 -13.52 18.75
CA ALA A 37 -7.56 -12.40 17.82
C ALA A 37 -8.68 -11.44 18.25
N ARG A 38 -9.84 -11.96 18.66
CA ARG A 38 -10.97 -11.16 19.16
C ARG A 38 -10.62 -10.35 20.42
N THR A 39 -9.81 -10.90 21.31
CA THR A 39 -9.38 -10.16 22.52
C THR A 39 -8.41 -9.02 22.20
N LEU A 40 -7.75 -9.06 21.04
CA LEU A 40 -6.85 -8.01 20.57
C LEU A 40 -7.55 -6.95 19.71
N GLU A 41 -8.82 -7.18 19.35
CA GLU A 41 -9.57 -6.18 18.60
C GLU A 41 -9.74 -4.91 19.44
N GLN A 42 -9.47 -3.76 18.82
CA GLN A 42 -9.59 -2.46 19.46
C GLN A 42 -10.75 -1.68 18.83
N PRO A 43 -12.00 -1.98 19.24
CA PRO A 43 -13.19 -1.38 18.61
C PRO A 43 -13.28 0.13 18.81
N PHE A 44 -12.66 0.65 19.86
CA PHE A 44 -12.65 2.08 20.18
C PHE A 44 -11.80 2.92 19.20
N GLU A 45 -10.87 2.32 18.44
CA GLU A 45 -10.02 3.09 17.51
C GLU A 45 -10.81 3.77 16.39
N ALA A 46 -11.96 3.21 16.02
CA ALA A 46 -12.84 3.80 15.02
C ALA A 46 -13.49 5.12 15.48
N TYR A 47 -13.44 5.40 16.79
CA TYR A 47 -14.03 6.59 17.40
C TYR A 47 -12.98 7.55 17.96
N ASP A 48 -11.69 7.25 17.77
CA ASP A 48 -10.59 8.09 18.26
C ASP A 48 -10.30 9.25 17.30
N LEU A 49 -11.01 10.37 17.50
CA LEU A 49 -10.84 11.60 16.73
C LEU A 49 -9.42 12.19 16.84
N MET A 50 -8.75 11.99 17.97
CA MET A 50 -7.38 12.50 18.14
C MET A 50 -6.39 11.69 17.33
N LYS A 51 -6.62 10.38 17.16
CA LYS A 51 -5.83 9.53 16.25
C LYS A 51 -6.03 9.94 14.79
N GLU A 52 -7.24 10.32 14.39
CA GLU A 52 -7.49 10.87 13.05
C GLU A 52 -6.81 12.22 12.85
N TYR A 53 -6.94 13.12 13.83
CA TYR A 53 -6.30 14.43 13.80
C TYR A 53 -4.77 14.31 13.65
N ARG A 54 -4.11 13.46 14.45
CA ARG A 54 -2.66 13.24 14.35
C ARG A 54 -2.19 12.62 13.02
N ARG A 55 -3.08 11.98 12.25
CA ARG A 55 -2.72 11.42 10.93
C ARG A 55 -2.64 12.48 9.85
N CYS A 56 -3.37 13.58 10.00
CA CYS A 56 -3.46 14.62 8.98
C CYS A 56 -2.75 15.88 9.47
N ILE A 57 -1.83 16.39 8.65
CA ILE A 57 -1.26 17.72 8.84
C ILE A 57 -2.36 18.75 8.50
N PRO A 58 -2.48 19.89 9.21
CA PRO A 58 -3.42 20.97 8.83
C PRO A 58 -3.24 21.43 7.38
N GLU A 59 -4.32 21.94 6.75
CA GLU A 59 -4.29 22.36 5.34
C GLU A 59 -3.27 23.48 5.07
N GLU A 60 -3.07 24.37 6.05
CA GLU A 60 -2.12 25.48 5.96
C GLU A 60 -0.68 24.98 5.78
N ASP A 61 -0.24 24.08 6.67
CA ASP A 61 1.09 23.46 6.62
C ASP A 61 1.26 22.58 5.38
N GLN A 62 0.19 21.93 4.89
CA GLN A 62 0.24 21.15 3.65
C GLN A 62 0.57 22.00 2.43
N LYS A 63 0.06 23.24 2.35
CA LYS A 63 0.26 24.12 1.18
C LYS A 63 1.73 24.46 0.97
N GLU A 64 2.42 24.86 2.04
CA GLU A 64 3.85 25.18 2.00
C GLU A 64 4.68 23.99 1.49
N ILE A 65 4.42 22.79 2.05
CA ILE A 65 5.09 21.55 1.65
C ILE A 65 4.82 21.23 0.16
N TRP A 66 3.58 21.38 -0.29
CA TRP A 66 3.22 21.09 -1.68
C TRP A 66 3.84 22.07 -2.67
N GLU A 67 3.93 23.35 -2.32
CA GLU A 67 4.61 24.36 -3.13
C GLU A 67 6.11 24.05 -3.29
N GLU A 68 6.78 23.66 -2.20
CA GLU A 68 8.18 23.23 -2.23
C GLU A 68 8.37 21.99 -3.12
N VAL A 69 7.55 20.95 -2.91
CA VAL A 69 7.58 19.72 -3.71
C VAL A 69 7.35 20.02 -5.19
N GLU A 70 6.44 20.93 -5.52
CA GLU A 70 6.17 21.30 -6.90
C GLU A 70 7.32 22.10 -7.52
N SER A 71 7.94 23.01 -6.75
CA SER A 71 9.15 23.73 -7.16
C SER A 71 10.29 22.76 -7.51
N HIS A 72 10.55 21.80 -6.62
CA HIS A 72 11.56 20.76 -6.86
C HIS A 72 11.23 19.89 -8.09
N ARG A 73 9.95 19.52 -8.27
CA ARG A 73 9.49 18.76 -9.44
C ARG A 73 9.69 19.54 -10.75
N LYS A 74 9.45 20.86 -10.75
CA LYS A 74 9.68 21.75 -11.90
C LYS A 74 11.17 21.88 -12.22
N GLN A 75 12.02 21.95 -11.20
CA GLN A 75 13.47 22.04 -11.35
C GLN A 75 14.09 20.74 -11.88
N PHE A 76 13.61 19.59 -11.40
CA PHE A 76 14.10 18.27 -11.78
C PHE A 76 12.99 17.44 -12.44
N PRO A 77 12.56 17.80 -13.66
CA PRO A 77 11.56 17.03 -14.35
C PRO A 77 12.11 15.63 -14.63
N VAL A 78 11.35 14.61 -14.24
CA VAL A 78 11.68 13.22 -14.57
C VAL A 78 11.81 13.13 -16.08
N LYS A 79 13.05 13.01 -16.57
CA LYS A 79 13.34 12.84 -18.00
C LYS A 79 12.67 11.55 -18.44
N LYS A 80 11.49 11.65 -19.06
CA LYS A 80 10.85 10.51 -19.72
C LYS A 80 11.88 9.97 -20.71
N GLN A 81 12.35 8.74 -20.50
CA GLN A 81 13.33 8.08 -21.36
C GLN A 81 12.74 7.89 -22.77
N ALA A 82 12.79 8.95 -23.59
CA ALA A 82 12.33 8.94 -24.97
C ALA A 82 13.16 7.97 -25.83
N TRP A 83 14.41 7.70 -25.42
CA TRP A 83 15.34 6.81 -26.13
C TRP A 83 14.85 5.37 -26.27
N LYS A 84 14.03 4.87 -25.33
CA LYS A 84 13.44 3.52 -25.44
C LYS A 84 12.39 3.43 -26.55
N ARG A 85 11.73 4.55 -26.90
CA ARG A 85 10.72 4.61 -27.98
C ARG A 85 11.33 4.70 -29.37
N THR A 86 12.50 5.32 -29.52
CA THR A 86 13.23 5.38 -30.79
C THR A 86 13.88 4.04 -31.15
N LEU A 87 14.39 3.29 -30.17
CA LEU A 87 14.96 1.95 -30.39
C LEU A 87 13.92 0.92 -30.88
N GLN A 88 12.69 0.99 -30.38
CA GLN A 88 11.61 0.11 -30.83
C GLN A 88 11.16 0.37 -32.28
N ARG A 89 11.45 1.55 -32.84
CA ARG A 89 11.15 1.91 -34.24
C ARG A 89 12.29 1.59 -35.21
N ALA A 90 13.49 1.29 -34.72
CA ALA A 90 14.61 0.92 -35.56
C ALA A 90 14.40 -0.51 -36.08
N LYS A 91 14.07 -0.65 -37.37
CA LYS A 91 14.03 -1.98 -38.01
C LYS A 91 15.43 -2.60 -37.97
N PRO A 92 15.57 -3.89 -37.65
CA PRO A 92 16.88 -4.54 -37.62
C PRO A 92 17.50 -4.51 -39.03
N LYS A 93 18.77 -4.12 -39.12
CA LYS A 93 19.52 -4.16 -40.38
C LYS A 93 19.86 -5.63 -40.68
N ARG A 94 19.37 -6.15 -41.80
CA ARG A 94 19.83 -7.44 -42.35
C ARG A 94 21.25 -7.27 -42.87
N THR A 95 22.22 -7.90 -42.22
CA THR A 95 23.55 -8.11 -42.78
C THR A 95 23.51 -9.29 -43.74
N LEU A 96 24.05 -9.09 -44.95
CA LEU A 96 24.25 -10.11 -45.98
C LEU A 96 25.38 -11.07 -45.60
#